data_AF-R7MWK6-F1
#
_entry.id   AF-R7MWK6-F1
#
_cell.length_a   1.000
_cell.length_b   1.000
_cell.length_c   1.000
_cell.angle_alpha   90.00
_cell.angle_beta   90.00
_cell.angle_gamma   90.00
#
_symmetry.space_group_name_H-M   'P 1'
#
loop_
_entity.id
_entity.type
_entity.pdbx_description
1 polymer ?
#
loop_
_entity_poly.entity_id
_entity_poly.type
_entity_poly.pdbx_seq_one_letter_code
_entity_poly.pdbx_strand_id
1 'polypeptide(L)'
;MDDVRGRLDIRGGTAYSPVFTYANTQRVDLVVYFTDGKGEEKLQTPPKGYKVLWVLSGKGDKLSLKKPFGLVKRLTKLPEYDPSLDFDDVEKGGFSMNHQEDISMP
;
A
#
# COMPACT_ATOMS: atom_id res chain seq x y z
N MET A 1 -21.05 -2.45 9.54
CA MET A 1 -20.21 -3.31 8.67
C MET A 1 -20.66 -3.06 7.23
N ASP A 2 -20.34 -1.90 6.65
CA ASP A 2 -20.72 -1.57 5.26
C ASP A 2 -19.68 -0.62 4.59
N ASP A 3 -18.42 -0.66 5.02
CA ASP A 3 -17.38 0.24 4.48
C ASP A 3 -16.77 -0.24 3.15
N VAL A 4 -17.13 -1.44 2.70
CA VAL A 4 -16.59 -2.01 1.47
C VAL A 4 -17.67 -2.02 0.40
N ARG A 5 -17.67 -0.99 -0.46
CA ARG A 5 -18.50 -1.00 -1.67
C ARG A 5 -18.08 -2.18 -2.55
N GLY A 6 -19.06 -2.96 -3.00
CA GLY A 6 -18.83 -4.09 -3.91
C GLY A 6 -18.02 -3.68 -5.14
N ARG A 7 -17.17 -4.59 -5.61
CA ARG A 7 -16.36 -4.38 -6.83
C ARG A 7 -17.30 -4.05 -7.99
N LEU A 8 -17.13 -2.86 -8.56
CA LEU A 8 -17.81 -2.49 -9.80
C LEU A 8 -17.35 -3.46 -10.89
N ASP A 9 -18.30 -4.12 -11.54
CA ASP A 9 -18.06 -5.06 -12.64
C ASP A 9 -17.75 -4.28 -13.92
N ILE A 10 -16.56 -3.67 -13.96
CA ILE A 10 -16.07 -2.92 -15.12
C ILE A 10 -15.14 -3.83 -15.91
N ARG A 11 -15.62 -4.28 -17.08
CA ARG A 11 -14.84 -5.01 -18.10
C ARG A 11 -13.76 -4.14 -18.81
N GLY A 12 -13.39 -3.00 -18.22
CA GLY A 12 -12.39 -2.06 -18.73
C GLY A 12 -11.28 -1.79 -17.72
N GLY A 13 -10.08 -1.46 -18.19
CA GLY A 13 -8.94 -1.14 -17.32
C GLY A 13 -9.20 0.06 -16.40
N THR A 14 -8.33 0.28 -15.42
CA THR A 14 -8.42 1.39 -14.45
C THR A 14 -8.49 2.75 -15.15
N ALA A 15 -9.52 3.55 -14.87
CA ALA A 15 -9.59 4.94 -15.33
C ALA A 15 -8.98 5.87 -14.27
N TYR A 16 -7.94 6.62 -14.61
CA TYR A 16 -7.36 7.63 -13.70
C TYR A 16 -8.08 8.98 -13.82
N SER A 17 -8.56 9.31 -15.02
CA SER A 17 -9.24 10.57 -15.36
C SER A 17 -10.32 11.02 -14.35
N PRO A 18 -11.19 10.16 -13.80
CA PRO A 18 -12.20 10.60 -12.83
C PRO A 18 -11.61 11.26 -11.57
N VAL A 19 -10.42 10.82 -11.12
CA VAL A 19 -9.74 11.44 -9.98
C VAL A 19 -9.32 12.87 -10.31
N PHE A 20 -8.82 13.11 -11.53
CA PHE A 20 -8.42 14.46 -11.98
C PHE A 20 -9.63 15.36 -12.26
N THR A 21 -10.72 14.79 -12.77
CA THR A 21 -12.00 15.51 -12.88
C THR A 21 -12.46 16.00 -11.51
N TYR A 22 -12.42 15.15 -10.50
CA TYR A 22 -12.79 15.52 -9.13
C TYR A 22 -11.80 16.53 -8.53
N ALA A 23 -10.50 16.26 -8.58
CA ALA A 23 -9.47 17.14 -8.01
C ALA A 23 -9.50 18.55 -8.61
N ASN A 24 -9.85 18.69 -9.90
CA ASN A 24 -10.01 19.99 -10.56
C ASN A 24 -11.18 20.85 -10.03
N THR A 25 -12.11 20.26 -9.27
CA THR A 25 -13.21 20.99 -8.61
C THR A 25 -12.83 21.45 -7.20
N GLN A 26 -11.67 21.02 -6.70
CA GLN A 26 -11.22 21.24 -5.33
C GLN A 26 -10.00 22.16 -5.32
N ARG A 27 -9.71 22.77 -4.17
CA ARG A 27 -8.45 23.49 -3.95
C ARG A 27 -7.37 22.49 -3.55
N VAL A 28 -6.67 21.95 -4.54
CA VAL A 28 -5.62 20.94 -4.38
C VAL A 28 -4.28 21.54 -4.77
N ASP A 29 -3.24 21.26 -4.01
CA ASP A 29 -1.85 21.63 -4.34
C ASP A 29 -1.03 20.43 -4.87
N LEU A 30 -1.38 19.21 -4.43
CA LEU A 30 -0.71 17.96 -4.80
C LEU A 30 -1.71 16.80 -4.84
N VAL A 31 -1.68 16.02 -5.93
CA VAL A 31 -2.32 14.70 -6.01
C VAL A 31 -1.24 13.62 -5.90
N VAL A 32 -1.40 12.71 -4.94
CA VAL A 32 -0.59 11.49 -4.84
C VAL A 32 -1.45 10.30 -5.25
N TYR A 33 -1.10 9.67 -6.36
CA TYR A 33 -1.87 8.57 -6.96
C TYR A 33 -1.14 7.24 -6.75
N PHE A 34 -1.71 6.37 -5.92
CA PHE A 34 -1.19 5.01 -5.72
C PHE A 34 -1.83 4.05 -6.74
N THR A 35 -1.01 3.33 -7.50
CA THR A 35 -1.48 2.42 -8.54
C THR A 35 -0.46 1.31 -8.81
N ASP A 36 -0.91 0.19 -9.37
CA ASP A 36 -0.04 -0.85 -9.94
C ASP A 36 0.48 -0.45 -11.35
N GLY A 37 0.03 0.68 -11.87
CA GLY A 37 0.43 1.24 -13.16
C GLY A 37 -0.44 0.82 -14.34
N LYS A 38 -1.42 -0.09 -14.17
CA LYS A 38 -2.30 -0.54 -15.26
C LYS A 38 -3.60 0.26 -15.30
N GLY A 39 -3.88 0.88 -16.43
CA GLY A 39 -5.07 1.68 -16.64
C GLY A 39 -5.11 2.33 -18.02
N GLU A 40 -5.74 3.50 -18.11
CA GLU A 40 -5.81 4.27 -19.35
C GLU A 40 -4.41 4.67 -19.89
N GLU A 41 -4.29 4.82 -21.21
CA GLU A 41 -3.06 5.27 -21.87
C GLU A 41 -2.93 6.79 -21.97
N LYS A 42 -4.05 7.50 -21.83
CA LYS A 42 -4.15 8.95 -21.92
C LYS A 42 -5.20 9.46 -20.94
N LEU A 43 -4.82 10.45 -20.14
CA LEU A 43 -5.74 11.21 -19.32
C LEU A 43 -6.68 12.05 -20.20
N GLN A 44 -7.98 11.88 -20.00
CA GLN A 44 -9.02 12.68 -20.64
C GLN A 44 -9.13 14.06 -20.01
N THR A 45 -8.86 14.16 -18.70
CA THR A 45 -8.88 15.42 -17.96
C THR A 45 -7.48 15.72 -17.42
N PRO A 46 -6.80 16.79 -17.88
CA PRO A 46 -5.50 17.18 -17.33
C PRO A 46 -5.65 17.88 -15.96
N PRO A 47 -4.63 17.78 -15.10
CA PRO A 47 -4.60 18.51 -13.82
C PRO A 47 -4.50 20.02 -14.02
N LYS A 48 -5.18 20.81 -13.18
CA LYS A 48 -5.22 22.28 -13.24
C LYS A 48 -4.36 22.93 -12.17
N GLY A 49 -3.07 23.09 -12.45
CA GLY A 49 -2.15 23.92 -11.65
C GLY A 49 -1.53 23.24 -10.42
N TYR A 50 -2.00 22.06 -10.03
CA TYR A 50 -1.42 21.27 -8.95
C TYR A 50 -0.39 20.25 -9.44
N LYS A 51 0.49 19.86 -8.53
CA LYS A 51 1.51 18.83 -8.78
C LYS A 51 0.88 17.44 -8.75
N VAL A 52 1.48 16.51 -9.49
CA VAL A 52 1.04 15.11 -9.50
C VAL A 52 2.24 14.22 -9.18
N LEU A 53 2.03 13.27 -8.27
CA LEU A 53 2.98 12.23 -7.93
C LEU A 53 2.31 10.86 -8.11
N TRP A 54 2.80 10.08 -9.05
CA TRP A 54 2.40 8.69 -9.23
C TRP A 54 3.28 7.81 -8.38
N VAL A 55 2.66 6.98 -7.54
CA VAL A 55 3.35 6.01 -6.70
C VAL A 55 3.00 4.62 -7.21
N LEU A 56 3.96 4.00 -7.88
CA LEU A 56 3.83 2.64 -8.41
C LEU A 56 4.15 1.63 -7.32
N SER A 57 3.14 0.83 -6.96
CA SER A 57 3.28 -0.28 -6.01
C SER A 57 3.74 -1.55 -6.73
N GLY A 58 4.79 -2.20 -6.22
CA GLY A 58 5.08 -3.61 -6.51
C GLY A 58 5.14 -3.99 -7.99
N LYS A 59 4.66 -5.20 -8.32
CA LYS A 59 4.87 -6.01 -9.56
C LYS A 59 4.59 -5.32 -10.92
N GLY A 60 4.10 -4.08 -10.94
CA GLY A 60 3.84 -3.34 -12.17
C GLY A 60 5.08 -2.61 -12.67
N ASP A 61 5.55 -2.95 -13.87
CA ASP A 61 6.81 -2.41 -14.38
C ASP A 61 6.71 -0.96 -14.87
N LYS A 62 5.54 -0.50 -15.33
CA LYS A 62 5.39 0.84 -15.93
C LYS A 62 3.98 1.39 -15.72
N LEU A 63 3.89 2.71 -15.66
CA LEU A 63 2.61 3.42 -15.74
C LEU A 63 2.10 3.37 -17.19
N SER A 64 0.84 3.00 -17.38
CA SER A 64 0.19 2.86 -18.69
C SER A 64 0.05 4.17 -19.45
N LEU A 65 0.02 5.31 -18.74
CA LEU A 65 -0.04 6.62 -19.36
C LEU A 65 1.20 6.88 -20.22
N LYS A 66 0.99 7.10 -21.52
CA LYS A 66 2.07 7.42 -22.47
C LYS A 66 2.76 8.74 -22.15
N LYS A 67 2.02 9.70 -21.59
CA LYS A 67 2.52 11.02 -21.18
C LYS A 67 1.94 11.38 -19.80
N PRO A 68 2.52 10.87 -18.70
CA PRO A 68 2.02 11.17 -17.38
C PRO A 68 2.35 12.61 -16.98
N PHE A 69 1.41 13.27 -16.28
CA PHE A 69 1.68 14.55 -15.64
C PHE A 69 2.43 14.33 -14.33
N GLY A 70 3.41 15.19 -14.04
CA GLY A 70 4.16 15.15 -12.79
C GLY A 70 5.19 14.02 -12.72
N LEU A 71 5.53 13.60 -11.51
CA LEU A 71 6.60 12.63 -11.26
C LEU A 71 6.06 11.22 -11.09
N VAL A 72 6.80 10.23 -11.58
CA VAL A 72 6.52 8.81 -11.33
C VAL A 72 7.59 8.26 -10.40
N LYS A 73 7.18 7.71 -9.26
CA LYS A 73 8.04 7.07 -8.27
C LYS A 73 7.60 5.63 -8.04
N ARG A 74 8.58 4.75 -7.94
CA ARG A 74 8.36 3.34 -7.62
C ARG A 74 8.69 3.11 -6.16
N LEU A 75 7.85 2.35 -5.47
CA LEU A 75 8.18 1.83 -4.16
C LEU A 75 9.16 0.67 -4.29
N THR A 76 10.28 0.75 -3.58
CA THR A 76 11.21 -0.38 -3.43
C THR A 76 10.49 -1.49 -2.67
N LYS A 77 10.59 -2.74 -3.14
CA LYS A 77 10.16 -3.87 -2.33
C LYS A 77 11.02 -3.91 -1.08
N LEU A 78 10.40 -3.87 0.08
CA LEU A 78 11.07 -4.30 1.29
C LEU A 78 11.36 -5.81 1.16
N PRO A 79 12.46 -6.31 1.74
CA PRO A 79 12.64 -7.75 1.92
C PRO A 79 11.37 -8.32 2.55
N GLU A 80 10.96 -9.54 2.14
CA GLU A 80 9.90 -10.22 2.88
C GLU A 80 10.33 -10.32 4.33
N TYR A 81 9.46 -9.89 5.23
CA TYR A 81 9.68 -10.05 6.66
C TYR A 81 9.77 -11.55 6.93
N ASP A 82 10.97 -12.01 7.27
CA ASP A 82 11.23 -13.39 7.65
C ASP A 82 11.16 -13.48 9.18
N PRO A 83 10.03 -13.95 9.75
CA PRO A 83 9.89 -14.08 11.18
C PRO A 83 10.93 -15.03 11.79
N SER A 84 11.63 -15.87 11.01
CA SER A 84 12.72 -16.71 11.53
C SER A 84 13.97 -15.92 11.93
N LEU A 85 14.16 -14.70 11.39
CA LEU A 85 15.27 -13.81 11.74
C LEU A 85 15.07 -13.08 13.08
N ASP A 86 13.85 -13.11 13.64
CA ASP A 86 13.52 -12.44 14.91
C ASP A 86 13.62 -13.38 16.13
N PHE A 87 13.89 -14.68 15.94
CA PHE A 87 13.90 -15.67 17.03
C PHE A 87 15.29 -16.00 17.62
N ASP A 88 16.36 -15.37 17.15
CA ASP A 88 17.71 -15.68 17.64
C ASP A 88 18.01 -15.13 19.05
N ASP A 89 17.17 -14.25 19.59
CA ASP A 89 17.35 -13.61 20.91
C ASP A 89 16.34 -14.07 21.98
N VAL A 90 15.84 -15.31 21.90
CA VAL A 90 15.15 -15.92 23.03
C VAL A 90 16.14 -16.72 23.85
N GLU A 91 16.77 -16.07 24.84
CA GLU A 91 17.44 -16.77 25.95
C GLU A 91 16.45 -17.80 26.53
N LYS A 92 16.65 -19.08 26.21
CA LYS A 92 15.98 -20.20 26.88
C LYS A 92 16.61 -20.42 28.26
N GLY A 93 16.65 -19.36 29.07
CA GLY A 93 16.94 -19.43 30.49
C GLY A 93 15.80 -20.18 31.18
N GLY A 94 15.90 -21.50 31.23
CA GLY A 94 14.95 -22.35 31.92
C GLY A 94 14.96 -22.05 33.41
N PHE A 95 13.88 -21.45 33.92
CA PHE A 95 13.62 -21.44 35.35
C PHE A 95 13.18 -22.86 35.77
N SER A 96 14.11 -23.59 36.38
CA SER A 96 13.87 -24.89 37.02
C SER A 96 13.00 -24.69 38.28
N MET A 97 11.69 -24.95 38.20
CA MET A 97 10.81 -25.06 39.38
C MET A 97 11.01 -26.40 40.08
N ASN A 98 12.21 -26.66 40.60
CA ASN A 98 12.53 -27.87 41.37
C ASN A 98 12.41 -27.66 42.89
N HIS A 99 11.55 -26.75 43.35
CA HIS A 99 11.18 -26.64 44.77
C HIS A 99 9.68 -26.39 44.89
N GLN A 100 8.90 -27.47 44.78
CA GLN A 100 7.62 -27.55 45.48
C GLN A 100 7.92 -28.17 46.84
N GLU A 101 7.99 -27.34 47.87
CA GLU A 101 7.89 -27.83 49.24
C GLU A 101 6.45 -28.33 49.47
N ASP A 102 6.37 -29.58 49.93
CA ASP A 102 5.14 -30.29 50.22
C ASP A 102 4.53 -29.72 51.51
N ILE A 103 3.62 -28.75 51.39
CA ILE A 103 2.77 -28.33 52.51
C ILE A 103 1.69 -29.40 52.76
N SER A 104 2.09 -30.47 53.42
CA SER A 104 1.16 -31.34 54.13
C SER A 104 0.97 -30.83 55.57
N MET A 105 -0.24 -30.37 55.87
CA MET A 105 -0.83 -30.37 57.21
C MET A 105 -2.14 -31.16 57.12
N PRO A 106 -2.45 -32.04 58.08
CA PRO A 106 -2.80 -31.65 59.44
C PRO A 106 -2.03 -32.35 60.57
#